data_AF-A0A5B9MTH1-F1
#
_entry.id   AF-A0A5B9MTH1-F1
#
_cell.length_a   1.000
_cell.length_b   1.000
_cell.length_c   1.000
_cell.angle_alpha   90.00
_cell.angle_beta   90.00
_cell.angle_gamma   90.00
#
_symmetry.space_group_name_H-M   'P 1'
#
loop_
_entity.id
_entity.type
_entity.pdbx_description
1 polymer ?
#
loop_
_entity_poly.entity_id
_entity_poly.type
_entity_poly.pdbx_seq_one_letter_code
_entity_poly.pdbx_strand_id
1 'polypeptide(L)'
;MKIWFISDTHNEHLGLQVPDVDLVIHCGDEATHGNAWMNEPEARRFFDWYSTLEIATKVFVPGNHSTAVEQGLIRAEDYPAVHFLIHDQMACHGLKIFGSPCTPRFHDWAYMKKRGKLDLVRQSIPDDIAILITHGPPKGVLDLTHDIESHAIVQVGCAALRRHVDERIQPRIHAFGHLHDEKGISNYGMFTRGATQFINCTCCDLAGKLKNNGIVVEV
;
A
#
# COMPACT_ATOMS: atom_id res chain seq x y z
N MET A 1 -9.36 -5.31 17.92
CA MET A 1 -9.79 -4.34 16.88
C MET A 1 -9.72 -5.04 15.53
N LYS A 2 -10.71 -4.86 14.66
CA LYS A 2 -10.71 -5.39 13.29
C LYS A 2 -10.19 -4.35 12.31
N ILE A 3 -9.18 -4.71 11.53
CA ILE A 3 -8.62 -3.87 10.48
C ILE A 3 -8.87 -4.50 9.12
N TRP A 4 -9.38 -3.71 8.18
CA TRP A 4 -9.50 -4.08 6.78
C TRP A 4 -8.38 -3.45 5.95
N PHE A 5 -7.54 -4.28 5.35
CA PHE A 5 -6.46 -3.88 4.45
C PHE A 5 -6.88 -4.09 3.00
N ILE A 6 -6.77 -3.02 2.20
CA ILE A 6 -6.98 -3.02 0.76
C ILE A 6 -5.84 -2.27 0.07
N SER A 7 -5.62 -2.53 -1.21
CA SER A 7 -4.64 -1.84 -2.04
C SER A 7 -4.95 -2.11 -3.51
N ASP A 8 -4.40 -1.30 -4.41
CA ASP A 8 -4.42 -1.54 -5.85
C ASP A 8 -5.85 -1.75 -6.36
N THR A 9 -6.74 -0.86 -5.93
CA THR A 9 -8.16 -0.90 -6.31
C THR A 9 -8.36 -0.38 -7.73
N HIS A 10 -7.44 0.44 -8.27
CA HIS A 10 -7.42 0.86 -9.67
C HIS A 10 -8.79 1.19 -10.27
N ASN A 11 -9.53 2.11 -9.63
CA ASN A 11 -10.89 2.50 -10.01
C ASN A 11 -12.03 1.48 -9.76
N GLU A 12 -11.75 0.26 -9.30
CA GLU A 12 -12.73 -0.81 -9.06
C GLU A 12 -13.29 -0.82 -7.62
N HIS A 13 -13.04 0.23 -6.84
CA HIS A 13 -13.41 0.31 -5.42
C HIS A 13 -14.92 0.13 -5.14
N LEU A 14 -15.80 0.51 -6.08
CA LEU A 14 -17.25 0.28 -5.96
C LEU A 14 -17.66 -1.20 -5.99
N GLY A 15 -16.78 -2.08 -6.48
CA GLY A 15 -17.00 -3.53 -6.48
C GLY A 15 -16.66 -4.22 -5.16
N LEU A 16 -15.98 -3.52 -4.24
CA LEU A 16 -15.58 -4.08 -2.96
C LEU A 16 -16.78 -4.31 -2.04
N GLN A 17 -16.80 -5.46 -1.38
CA GLN A 17 -17.70 -5.73 -0.27
C GLN A 17 -17.09 -5.16 1.01
N VAL A 18 -17.73 -4.12 1.55
CA VAL A 18 -17.27 -3.42 2.76
C VAL A 18 -17.59 -4.27 3.99
N PRO A 19 -16.59 -4.72 4.76
CA PRO A 19 -16.80 -5.49 5.98
C PRO A 19 -17.14 -4.59 7.18
N ASP A 20 -17.72 -5.17 8.22
CA ASP A 20 -17.90 -4.54 9.54
C ASP A 20 -16.59 -4.56 10.34
N VAL A 21 -15.89 -3.43 10.35
CA VAL A 21 -14.54 -3.26 10.92
C VAL A 21 -14.36 -1.89 11.58
N ASP A 22 -13.36 -1.77 12.46
CA ASP A 22 -13.08 -0.53 13.18
C ASP A 22 -12.22 0.46 12.35
N LEU A 23 -11.35 -0.09 11.51
CA LEU A 23 -10.33 0.65 10.75
C LEU A 23 -10.19 0.06 9.35
N VAL A 24 -10.13 0.92 8.34
CA VAL A 24 -9.73 0.56 6.98
C VAL A 24 -8.41 1.25 6.60
N ILE A 25 -7.51 0.51 5.97
CA ILE A 25 -6.22 1.02 5.48
C ILE A 25 -6.08 0.67 4.00
N HIS A 26 -5.95 1.69 3.15
CA HIS A 26 -5.64 1.54 1.73
C HIS A 26 -4.13 1.75 1.48
N CYS A 27 -3.45 0.74 0.94
CA CYS A 27 -1.98 0.70 0.80
C CYS A 27 -1.45 1.23 -0.55
N GLY A 28 -2.29 1.92 -1.32
CA GLY A 28 -1.90 2.67 -2.51
C GLY A 28 -2.62 2.22 -3.77
N ASP A 29 -2.47 3.00 -4.84
CA ASP A 29 -3.04 2.74 -6.16
C ASP A 29 -4.58 2.70 -6.21
N GLU A 30 -5.17 3.79 -5.74
CA GLU A 30 -6.59 4.12 -5.84
C GLU A 30 -7.06 4.39 -7.27
N ALA A 31 -6.14 4.88 -8.10
CA ALA A 31 -6.34 5.33 -9.48
C ALA A 31 -5.41 4.56 -10.45
N THR A 32 -5.42 4.94 -11.73
CA THR A 32 -4.67 4.20 -12.77
C THR A 32 -3.85 5.12 -13.68
N HIS A 33 -4.32 6.31 -14.02
CA HIS A 33 -3.63 7.12 -15.03
C HIS A 33 -2.31 7.70 -14.50
N GLY A 34 -1.24 7.65 -15.30
CA GLY A 34 0.04 8.29 -14.95
C GLY A 34 0.09 9.80 -15.20
N ASN A 35 -0.90 10.36 -15.90
CA ASN A 35 -1.02 11.81 -16.08
C ASN A 35 -1.86 12.40 -14.95
N ALA A 36 -1.31 13.39 -14.23
CA ALA A 36 -1.97 13.96 -13.05
C ALA A 36 -3.39 14.48 -13.31
N TRP A 37 -3.65 15.15 -14.45
CA TRP A 37 -4.97 15.71 -14.77
C TRP A 37 -6.00 14.65 -15.14
N MET A 38 -5.57 13.53 -15.73
CA MET A 38 -6.46 12.39 -15.99
C MET A 38 -6.65 11.52 -14.75
N ASN A 39 -5.65 11.47 -13.88
CA ASN A 39 -5.66 10.74 -12.61
C ASN A 39 -6.53 11.42 -11.55
N GLU A 40 -6.58 12.75 -11.55
CA GLU A 40 -7.34 13.54 -10.57
C GLU A 40 -8.81 13.15 -10.46
N PRO A 41 -9.60 13.03 -11.55
CA PRO A 41 -11.00 12.61 -11.45
C PRO A 41 -11.17 11.15 -11.00
N GLU A 42 -10.19 10.28 -11.28
CA GLU A 42 -10.16 8.89 -10.77
C GLU A 42 -9.99 8.87 -9.26
N ALA A 43 -8.98 9.61 -8.78
CA ALA A 43 -8.68 9.74 -7.37
C ALA A 43 -9.86 10.38 -6.61
N ARG A 44 -10.48 11.44 -7.15
CA ARG A 44 -11.68 12.05 -6.55
C ARG A 44 -12.79 11.03 -6.33
N ARG A 45 -13.13 10.26 -7.37
CA ARG A 45 -14.17 9.21 -7.25
C ARG A 45 -13.86 8.23 -6.12
N PHE A 46 -12.60 7.80 -6.02
CA PHE A 46 -12.19 6.92 -4.92
C PHE A 46 -12.36 7.60 -3.57
N PHE A 47 -11.84 8.81 -3.37
CA PHE A 47 -11.91 9.47 -2.06
C PHE A 47 -13.32 9.90 -1.67
N ASP A 48 -14.16 10.24 -2.64
CA ASP A 48 -15.59 10.49 -2.43
C ASP A 48 -16.27 9.22 -1.87
N TRP A 49 -16.05 8.06 -2.49
CA TRP A 49 -16.53 6.77 -1.99
C TRP A 49 -15.91 6.39 -0.63
N TYR A 50 -14.60 6.51 -0.50
CA TYR A 50 -13.87 6.10 0.70
C TYR A 50 -14.30 6.91 1.93
N SER A 51 -14.65 8.18 1.72
CA SER A 51 -15.18 9.07 2.76
C SER A 51 -16.57 8.64 3.24
N THR A 52 -17.41 8.02 2.40
CA THR A 52 -18.77 7.59 2.78
C THR A 52 -18.83 6.30 3.57
N LEU A 53 -17.74 5.53 3.64
CA LEU A 53 -17.72 4.28 4.40
C LEU A 53 -18.07 4.52 5.86
N GLU A 54 -18.97 3.72 6.44
CA GLU A 54 -19.34 3.79 7.86
C GLU A 54 -18.29 3.11 8.75
N ILE A 55 -17.01 3.39 8.51
CA ILE A 55 -15.85 2.90 9.26
C ILE A 55 -15.22 4.09 9.97
N ALA A 56 -14.99 3.96 11.27
CA ALA A 56 -14.60 5.07 12.14
C ALA A 56 -13.27 5.71 11.75
N THR A 57 -12.27 4.90 11.38
CA THR A 57 -10.96 5.39 10.94
C THR A 57 -10.65 4.91 9.53
N LYS A 58 -10.23 5.83 8.67
CA LYS A 58 -9.82 5.57 7.28
C LYS A 58 -8.40 6.07 7.08
N VAL A 59 -7.50 5.21 6.65
CA VAL A 59 -6.09 5.54 6.43
C VAL A 59 -5.73 5.28 4.98
N PHE A 60 -5.07 6.23 4.35
CA PHE A 60 -4.61 6.11 2.97
C PHE A 60 -3.10 6.35 2.89
N VAL A 61 -2.39 5.42 2.26
CA VAL A 61 -0.99 5.58 1.86
C VAL A 61 -0.95 5.59 0.33
N PRO A 62 -0.37 6.61 -0.31
CA PRO A 62 -0.28 6.66 -1.77
C PRO A 62 0.55 5.49 -2.35
N GLY A 63 0.24 5.11 -3.58
CA GLY A 63 1.05 4.21 -4.40
C GLY A 63 1.62 4.89 -5.63
N ASN A 64 2.18 4.14 -6.58
CA ASN A 64 2.78 4.72 -7.77
C ASN A 64 1.77 5.27 -8.79
N HIS A 65 0.51 4.85 -8.72
CA HIS A 65 -0.59 5.41 -9.50
C HIS A 65 -1.26 6.61 -8.82
N SER A 66 -0.85 7.03 -7.62
CA SER A 66 -1.39 8.20 -6.93
C SER A 66 -0.78 9.53 -7.43
N THR A 67 -0.70 9.71 -8.75
CA THR A 67 -0.02 10.86 -9.38
C THR A 67 -0.68 12.20 -9.04
N ALA A 68 -2.02 12.24 -8.99
CA ALA A 68 -2.75 13.45 -8.62
C ALA A 68 -2.45 13.88 -7.17
N VAL A 69 -2.26 12.90 -6.27
CA VAL A 69 -1.85 13.14 -4.88
C VAL A 69 -0.42 13.69 -4.84
N GLU A 70 0.53 13.06 -5.56
CA GLU A 70 1.94 13.54 -5.60
C GLU A 70 2.06 14.97 -6.15
N GLN A 71 1.28 15.30 -7.18
CA GLN A 71 1.27 16.62 -7.80
C GLN A 71 0.41 17.64 -7.04
N GLY A 72 -0.21 17.25 -5.92
CA GLY A 72 -0.99 18.15 -5.07
C GLY A 72 -2.30 18.65 -5.69
N LEU A 73 -2.86 17.89 -6.64
CA LEU A 73 -4.21 18.10 -7.18
C LEU A 73 -5.28 17.48 -6.27
N ILE A 74 -4.90 16.46 -5.50
CA ILE A 74 -5.67 15.90 -4.38
C ILE A 74 -4.86 16.10 -3.11
N ARG A 75 -5.47 16.70 -2.09
CA ARG A 75 -4.81 16.98 -0.81
C ARG A 75 -5.59 16.41 0.35
N ALA A 76 -4.90 16.18 1.47
CA ALA A 76 -5.53 15.67 2.68
C ALA A 76 -6.62 16.63 3.20
N GLU A 77 -6.42 17.94 3.02
CA GLU A 77 -7.39 18.97 3.41
C GLU A 77 -8.72 18.87 2.65
N ASP A 78 -8.72 18.30 1.44
CA ASP A 78 -9.94 18.09 0.65
C ASP A 78 -10.80 16.95 1.23
N TYR A 79 -10.18 16.05 2.02
CA TYR A 79 -10.80 14.81 2.51
C TYR A 79 -10.52 14.61 4.02
N PRO A 80 -11.08 15.48 4.89
CA PRO A 80 -10.78 15.48 6.33
C PRO A 80 -11.21 14.20 7.07
N ALA A 81 -12.05 13.35 6.46
CA ALA A 81 -12.43 12.05 6.99
C ALA A 81 -11.39 10.94 6.76
N VAL A 82 -10.30 11.24 6.03
CA VAL A 82 -9.26 10.29 5.64
C VAL A 82 -7.90 10.76 6.16
N HIS A 83 -7.19 9.87 6.84
CA HIS A 83 -5.83 10.13 7.29
C HIS A 83 -4.84 9.74 6.20
N PHE A 84 -4.25 10.74 5.54
CA PHE A 84 -3.18 10.55 4.55
C PHE A 84 -1.85 10.37 5.27
N LEU A 85 -1.19 9.24 5.09
CA LEU A 85 0.15 9.00 5.63
C LEU A 85 1.18 8.99 4.49
N ILE A 86 1.73 10.15 4.19
CA ILE A 86 2.73 10.36 3.13
C ILE A 86 4.12 10.47 3.77
N HIS A 87 4.73 9.31 4.07
CA HIS A 87 5.94 9.24 4.90
C HIS A 87 5.72 9.88 6.28
N ASP A 88 4.60 9.53 6.91
CA ASP A 88 4.13 10.10 8.17
C ASP A 88 3.46 9.02 9.03
N GLN A 89 3.08 9.38 10.25
CA GLN A 89 2.49 8.48 11.23
C GLN A 89 1.25 9.03 11.92
N MET A 90 0.47 8.12 12.46
CA MET A 90 -0.63 8.43 13.38
C MET A 90 -0.71 7.40 14.50
N ALA A 91 -1.49 7.72 15.53
CA ALA A 91 -1.87 6.77 16.56
C ALA A 91 -3.36 6.46 16.44
N CYS A 92 -3.72 5.18 16.50
CA CYS A 92 -5.11 4.73 16.49
C CYS A 92 -5.25 3.55 17.47
N HIS A 93 -6.19 3.65 18.42
CA HIS A 93 -6.38 2.65 19.47
C HIS A 93 -5.08 2.23 20.21
N GLY A 94 -4.19 3.18 20.47
CA GLY A 94 -2.90 2.93 21.13
C GLY A 94 -1.82 2.28 20.23
N LEU A 95 -2.12 2.02 18.96
CA LEU A 95 -1.17 1.50 17.98
C LEU A 95 -0.59 2.64 17.14
N LYS A 96 0.74 2.67 17.00
CA LYS A 96 1.43 3.55 16.06
C LYS A 96 1.40 2.96 14.66
N ILE A 97 0.85 3.71 13.71
CA ILE A 97 0.74 3.35 12.30
C ILE A 97 1.64 4.31 11.51
N PHE A 98 2.55 3.78 10.70
CA PHE A 98 3.42 4.59 9.83
C PHE A 98 3.14 4.23 8.37
N GLY A 99 2.97 5.23 7.50
CA GLY A 99 2.73 5.05 6.07
C GLY A 99 3.83 5.67 5.21
N SER A 100 4.35 4.93 4.23
CA SER A 100 5.34 5.46 3.29
C SER A 100 5.07 4.98 1.85
N PRO A 101 4.83 5.89 0.89
CA PRO A 101 4.50 5.53 -0.49
C PRO A 101 5.73 5.10 -1.30
N CYS A 102 6.94 5.33 -0.78
CA CYS A 102 8.15 5.20 -1.58
C CYS A 102 8.40 3.75 -2.02
N THR A 103 8.62 3.51 -3.31
CA THR A 103 8.95 2.18 -3.86
C THR A 103 10.24 2.20 -4.70
N PRO A 104 10.89 1.05 -4.92
CA PRO A 104 11.95 0.92 -5.92
C PRO A 104 11.47 1.34 -7.31
N ARG A 105 12.21 2.23 -7.95
CA ARG A 105 11.92 2.68 -9.30
C ARG A 105 11.89 1.51 -10.30
N PHE A 106 10.77 1.37 -11.02
CA PHE A 106 10.63 0.66 -12.28
C PHE A 106 9.74 1.54 -13.17
N HIS A 107 10.32 2.29 -14.11
CA HIS A 107 9.71 3.47 -14.77
C HIS A 107 9.62 4.74 -13.90
N ASP A 108 9.04 5.81 -14.44
CA ASP A 108 8.98 7.14 -13.81
C ASP A 108 7.55 7.47 -13.34
N TRP A 109 7.02 6.62 -12.45
CA TRP A 109 5.75 6.84 -11.76
C TRP A 109 5.92 7.60 -10.43
N ALA A 110 4.79 7.95 -9.80
CA ALA A 110 4.77 8.67 -8.54
C ALA A 110 5.50 7.91 -7.41
N TYR A 111 6.11 8.66 -6.51
CA TYR A 111 6.78 8.20 -5.29
C TYR A 111 7.95 7.20 -5.49
N MET A 112 8.35 6.93 -6.73
CA MET A 112 9.45 6.01 -7.03
C MET A 112 10.83 6.63 -6.76
N LYS A 113 11.68 5.87 -6.06
CA LYS A 113 13.06 6.28 -5.77
C LYS A 113 14.05 5.24 -6.26
N LYS A 114 15.23 5.71 -6.68
CA LYS A 114 16.36 4.83 -7.03
C LYS A 114 16.68 3.93 -5.83
N ARG A 115 16.97 2.65 -6.06
CA ARG A 115 17.25 1.67 -4.99
C ARG A 115 18.30 2.16 -3.99
N GLY A 116 19.38 2.79 -4.45
CA GLY A 116 20.43 3.36 -3.60
C GLY A 116 20.03 4.58 -2.75
N LYS A 117 18.82 5.13 -2.93
CA LYS A 117 18.27 6.23 -2.11
C LYS A 117 17.22 5.76 -1.11
N LEU A 118 16.71 4.53 -1.25
CA LEU A 118 15.66 4.02 -0.37
C LEU A 118 16.18 3.77 1.05
N ASP A 119 17.46 3.47 1.21
CA ASP A 119 18.06 3.25 2.52
C ASP A 119 17.82 4.43 3.48
N LEU A 120 18.14 5.64 3.01
CA LEU A 120 17.93 6.88 3.76
C LEU A 120 16.45 7.11 4.12
N VAL A 121 15.54 6.77 3.21
CA VAL A 121 14.09 6.86 3.45
C VAL A 121 13.63 5.83 4.48
N ARG A 122 14.27 4.64 4.54
CA ARG A 122 13.92 3.64 5.55
C ARG A 122 14.53 3.98 6.90
N GLN A 123 15.71 4.58 6.94
CA GLN A 123 16.36 5.04 8.17
C GLN A 123 15.51 6.07 8.94
N SER A 124 14.72 6.92 8.26
CA SER A 124 13.86 7.91 8.91
C SER A 124 12.57 7.34 9.51
N ILE A 125 12.21 6.09 9.22
CA ILE A 125 11.04 5.44 9.83
C ILE A 125 11.35 5.16 11.31
N PRO A 126 10.50 5.55 12.28
CA PRO A 126 10.70 5.25 13.70
C PRO A 126 10.79 3.75 14.00
N ASP A 127 11.39 3.39 15.13
CA ASP A 127 11.58 2.00 15.56
C ASP A 127 10.30 1.41 16.17
N ASP A 128 9.48 2.24 16.83
CA ASP A 128 8.35 1.80 17.65
C ASP A 128 7.00 1.79 16.90
N ILE A 129 7.02 1.25 15.68
CA ILE A 129 5.85 1.18 14.81
C ILE A 129 5.16 -0.18 14.95
N ALA A 130 3.89 -0.16 15.36
CA ALA A 130 3.10 -1.38 15.48
C ALA A 130 2.60 -1.88 14.12
N ILE A 131 2.20 -0.96 13.24
CA ILE A 131 1.70 -1.25 11.89
C ILE A 131 2.47 -0.40 10.89
N LEU A 132 3.27 -1.04 10.05
CA LEU A 132 3.96 -0.39 8.95
C LEU A 132 3.17 -0.58 7.66
N ILE A 133 2.90 0.51 6.96
CA ILE A 133 2.25 0.50 5.64
C ILE A 133 3.25 1.03 4.62
N THR A 134 3.51 0.25 3.59
CA THR A 134 4.25 0.72 2.42
C THR A 134 3.49 0.34 1.17
N HIS A 135 3.66 1.07 0.08
CA HIS A 135 3.00 0.62 -1.14
C HIS A 135 3.62 -0.68 -1.69
N GLY A 136 4.94 -0.70 -1.86
CA GLY A 136 5.66 -1.88 -2.34
C GLY A 136 6.17 -2.81 -1.23
N PRO A 137 6.40 -4.11 -1.53
CA PRO A 137 6.84 -5.11 -0.58
C PRO A 137 8.33 -4.99 -0.17
N PRO A 138 8.71 -5.52 1.01
CA PRO A 138 10.10 -5.84 1.31
C PRO A 138 10.57 -7.01 0.45
N LYS A 139 11.86 -7.05 0.11
CA LYS A 139 12.41 -8.13 -0.72
C LYS A 139 12.24 -9.51 -0.09
N GLY A 140 11.80 -10.49 -0.88
CA GLY A 140 11.60 -11.88 -0.47
C GLY A 140 10.35 -12.09 0.39
N VAL A 141 9.32 -11.27 0.22
CA VAL A 141 8.01 -11.39 0.84
C VAL A 141 6.95 -11.00 -0.18
N LEU A 142 6.22 -11.98 -0.71
CA LEU A 142 5.08 -11.73 -1.60
C LEU A 142 5.42 -10.72 -2.72
N ASP A 143 6.63 -10.83 -3.26
CA ASP A 143 7.27 -9.87 -4.16
C ASP A 143 7.78 -10.52 -5.45
N LEU A 144 7.17 -11.65 -5.83
CA LEU A 144 7.54 -12.39 -7.03
C LEU A 144 6.90 -11.77 -8.26
N THR A 145 7.63 -11.69 -9.35
CA THR A 145 7.06 -11.40 -10.66
C THR A 145 7.88 -12.03 -11.78
N HIS A 146 7.35 -12.06 -13.00
CA HIS A 146 8.14 -12.38 -14.19
C HIS A 146 8.98 -11.19 -14.63
N ASP A 147 10.28 -11.42 -14.77
CA ASP A 147 11.19 -10.46 -15.39
C ASP A 147 10.77 -10.20 -16.85
N ILE A 148 10.82 -8.94 -17.27
CA ILE A 148 10.29 -8.50 -18.57
C ILE A 148 11.08 -9.10 -19.73
N GLU A 149 12.40 -9.28 -19.58
CA GLU A 149 13.28 -9.74 -20.66
C GLU A 149 13.46 -11.25 -20.65
N SER A 150 13.77 -11.83 -19.49
CA SER A 150 14.08 -13.25 -19.35
C SER A 150 12.87 -14.13 -19.08
N HIS A 151 11.72 -13.54 -18.69
CA HIS A 151 10.53 -14.23 -18.21
C HIS A 151 10.76 -15.13 -16.98
N ALA A 152 11.95 -15.06 -16.36
CA ALA A 152 12.25 -15.78 -15.14
C ALA A 152 11.44 -15.21 -13.96
N ILE A 153 11.08 -16.07 -13.02
CA ILE A 153 10.47 -15.62 -11.76
C ILE A 153 11.56 -14.98 -10.90
N VAL A 154 11.36 -13.71 -10.52
CA VAL A 154 12.32 -12.89 -9.78
C VAL A 154 11.67 -12.21 -8.58
N GLN A 155 12.47 -11.88 -7.57
CA GLN A 155 12.06 -11.09 -6.40
C GLN A 155 12.43 -9.63 -6.58
N VAL A 156 11.43 -8.75 -6.63
CA VAL A 156 11.63 -7.32 -6.97
C VAL A 156 11.47 -6.36 -5.79
N GLY A 157 11.08 -6.86 -4.62
CA GLY A 157 10.85 -6.05 -3.43
C GLY A 157 12.08 -5.25 -2.98
N CYS A 158 11.87 -4.36 -2.02
CA CYS A 158 12.92 -3.46 -1.55
C CYS A 158 13.84 -4.16 -0.52
N ALA A 159 15.12 -4.37 -0.88
CA ALA A 159 16.10 -4.99 0.02
C ALA A 159 16.42 -4.11 1.26
N ALA A 160 16.45 -2.78 1.09
CA ALA A 160 16.64 -1.87 2.22
C ALA A 160 15.46 -1.93 3.20
N LEU A 161 14.22 -1.96 2.68
CA LEU A 161 13.02 -2.13 3.51
C LEU A 161 13.05 -3.46 4.25
N ARG A 162 13.39 -4.55 3.55
CA ARG A 162 13.56 -5.87 4.16
C ARG A 162 14.51 -5.84 5.34
N ARG A 163 15.69 -5.26 5.16
CA ARG A 163 16.71 -5.12 6.22
C ARG A 163 16.18 -4.35 7.42
N HIS A 164 15.58 -3.18 7.20
CA HIS A 164 15.04 -2.37 8.29
C HIS A 164 13.88 -3.01 9.04
N VAL A 165 13.00 -3.72 8.33
CA VAL A 165 11.89 -4.45 8.95
C VAL A 165 12.40 -5.59 9.82
N ASP A 166 13.32 -6.40 9.31
CA ASP A 166 13.82 -7.57 10.03
C ASP A 166 14.71 -7.18 11.23
N GLU A 167 15.53 -6.12 11.11
CA GLU A 167 16.58 -5.79 12.08
C GLU A 167 16.24 -4.68 13.07
N ARG A 168 15.29 -3.78 12.76
CA ARG A 168 15.04 -2.56 13.55
C ARG A 168 13.58 -2.32 13.87
N ILE A 169 12.75 -2.19 12.85
CA ILE A 169 11.35 -1.74 13.01
C ILE A 169 10.51 -2.87 13.60
N GLN A 170 10.69 -4.10 13.09
CA GLN A 170 10.01 -5.32 13.53
C GLN A 170 8.52 -5.11 13.86
N PRO A 171 7.73 -4.49 12.95
CA PRO A 171 6.36 -4.15 13.25
C PRO A 171 5.54 -5.44 13.43
N ARG A 172 4.45 -5.36 14.19
CA ARG A 172 3.53 -6.49 14.35
C ARG A 172 2.86 -6.83 13.01
N ILE A 173 2.47 -5.81 12.25
CA ILE A 173 1.93 -5.93 10.89
C ILE A 173 2.75 -5.07 9.93
N HIS A 174 3.11 -5.63 8.77
CA HIS A 174 3.58 -4.88 7.61
C HIS A 174 2.66 -5.13 6.43
N ALA A 175 1.78 -4.18 6.12
CA ALA A 175 0.86 -4.28 5.00
C ALA A 175 1.32 -3.45 3.79
N PHE A 176 1.06 -3.98 2.61
CA PHE A 176 1.44 -3.39 1.32
C PHE A 176 0.58 -3.95 0.20
N GLY A 177 0.83 -3.49 -1.02
CA GLY A 177 0.22 -4.02 -2.23
C GLY A 177 1.24 -4.12 -3.37
N HIS A 178 0.94 -3.46 -4.49
CA HIS A 178 1.82 -3.22 -5.64
C HIS A 178 2.15 -4.44 -6.52
N LEU A 179 2.42 -5.60 -5.91
CA LEU A 179 2.75 -6.83 -6.63
C LEU A 179 1.52 -7.74 -6.68
N HIS A 180 0.88 -7.79 -7.85
CA HIS A 180 -0.37 -8.51 -8.05
C HIS A 180 -0.12 -10.00 -8.26
N ASP A 181 -1.20 -10.78 -8.16
CA ASP A 181 -1.21 -12.15 -8.66
C ASP A 181 -1.08 -12.16 -10.18
N GLU A 182 -0.28 -13.09 -10.69
CA GLU A 182 -0.11 -13.33 -12.11
C GLU A 182 0.01 -14.82 -12.41
N LYS A 183 0.18 -15.20 -13.68
CA LYS A 183 0.11 -16.60 -14.08
C LYS A 183 1.20 -17.43 -13.40
N GLY A 184 0.81 -18.25 -12.43
CA GLY A 184 1.72 -19.12 -11.69
C GLY A 184 2.40 -18.46 -10.48
N ILE A 185 2.04 -17.21 -10.16
CA ILE A 185 2.54 -16.47 -9.00
C ILE A 185 1.35 -15.95 -8.20
N SER A 186 1.31 -16.29 -6.91
CA SER A 186 0.37 -15.70 -5.97
C SER A 186 1.16 -14.88 -4.94
N ASN A 187 0.92 -13.57 -4.97
CA ASN A 187 1.47 -12.60 -4.04
C ASN A 187 0.40 -12.12 -3.06
N TYR A 188 -0.88 -12.09 -3.42
CA TYR A 188 -1.98 -11.74 -2.52
C TYR A 188 -2.04 -12.71 -1.33
N GLY A 189 -2.15 -12.16 -0.13
CA GLY A 189 -2.34 -12.95 1.09
C GLY A 189 -1.45 -12.53 2.24
N MET A 190 -1.29 -13.46 3.18
CA MET A 190 -0.59 -13.24 4.43
C MET A 190 0.61 -14.17 4.53
N PHE A 191 1.74 -13.63 4.99
CA PHE A 191 2.97 -14.37 5.23
C PHE A 191 3.56 -13.93 6.56
N THR A 192 3.96 -14.87 7.42
CA THR A 192 4.58 -14.54 8.72
C THR A 192 6.06 -14.89 8.70
N ARG A 193 6.91 -13.95 9.14
CA ARG A 193 8.32 -14.21 9.42
C ARG A 193 8.73 -13.51 10.70
N GLY A 194 9.28 -14.28 11.64
CA GLY A 194 9.57 -13.78 12.98
C GLY A 194 8.28 -13.34 13.68
N ALA A 195 8.30 -12.15 14.28
CA ALA A 195 7.13 -11.56 14.94
C ALA A 195 6.24 -10.73 13.98
N THR A 196 6.67 -10.51 12.74
CA THR A 196 5.95 -9.67 11.77
C THR A 196 5.05 -10.50 10.87
N GLN A 197 3.77 -10.11 10.84
CA GLN A 197 2.82 -10.56 9.84
C GLN A 197 2.83 -9.60 8.64
N PHE A 198 3.19 -10.13 7.47
CA PHE A 198 3.20 -9.41 6.21
C PHE A 198 1.88 -9.64 5.48
N ILE A 199 1.32 -8.59 4.90
CA ILE A 199 0.02 -8.63 4.22
C ILE A 199 0.17 -7.95 2.87
N ASN A 200 0.09 -8.72 1.79
CA ASN A 200 -0.15 -8.16 0.48
C ASN A 200 -1.66 -8.14 0.21
N CYS A 201 -2.24 -6.95 0.12
CA CYS A 201 -3.68 -6.72 0.03
C CYS A 201 -4.12 -6.16 -1.33
N THR A 202 -3.39 -6.45 -2.41
CA THR A 202 -3.78 -6.11 -3.79
C THR A 202 -5.16 -6.68 -4.11
N CYS A 203 -6.11 -5.81 -4.45
CA CYS A 203 -7.48 -6.20 -4.75
C CYS A 203 -7.67 -6.60 -6.22
N CYS A 204 -6.89 -6.00 -7.12
CA CYS A 204 -6.95 -6.28 -8.56
C CYS A 204 -5.85 -7.23 -9.04
N ASP A 205 -6.08 -7.87 -10.19
CA ASP A 205 -5.04 -8.55 -10.97
C ASP A 205 -4.26 -7.58 -11.87
N LEU A 206 -3.28 -8.07 -12.63
CA LEU A 206 -2.51 -7.26 -13.59
C LEU A 206 -3.37 -6.63 -14.71
N ALA A 207 -4.59 -7.13 -14.95
CA ALA A 207 -5.52 -6.55 -15.92
C ALA A 207 -6.41 -5.45 -15.30
N GLY A 208 -6.15 -5.07 -14.04
CA GLY A 208 -6.95 -4.09 -13.30
C GLY A 208 -8.35 -4.61 -12.99
N LYS A 209 -8.53 -5.94 -12.86
CA LYS A 209 -9.82 -6.54 -12.52
C LYS A 209 -9.84 -6.97 -11.07
N LEU A 210 -10.86 -6.53 -10.34
CA LEU A 210 -11.09 -6.92 -8.96
C LEU A 210 -11.20 -8.45 -8.83
N LYS A 211 -10.44 -9.03 -7.91
CA LYS A 211 -10.40 -10.49 -7.62
C LYS A 211 -10.78 -10.86 -6.21
N ASN A 212 -10.60 -9.94 -5.27
CA ASN A 212 -10.85 -10.16 -3.86
C ASN A 212 -11.33 -8.86 -3.21
N ASN A 213 -11.71 -8.94 -1.93
CA ASN A 213 -12.18 -7.80 -1.15
C ASN A 213 -11.12 -7.32 -0.15
N GLY A 214 -9.83 -7.56 -0.39
CA GLY A 214 -8.78 -7.34 0.60
C GLY A 214 -8.82 -8.31 1.78
N ILE A 215 -8.12 -7.95 2.85
CA ILE A 215 -7.85 -8.84 4.00
C ILE A 215 -8.30 -8.18 5.30
N VAL A 216 -9.09 -8.90 6.10
CA VAL A 216 -9.47 -8.47 7.45
C VAL A 216 -8.61 -9.21 8.49
N VAL A 217 -8.04 -8.47 9.43
CA VAL A 217 -7.23 -9.01 10.53
C VAL A 217 -7.72 -8.48 11.87
N GLU A 218 -7.70 -9.33 12.89
CA GLU A 218 -7.94 -8.94 14.29
C GLU A 218 -6.62 -8.72 15.02
N VAL A 219 -6.52 -7.60 15.73
CA VAL A 219 -5.32 -7.15 16.47
C VAL A 219 -5.59 -6.66 17.88
#